data_AF-A0A367M6W5-F1
#
_entry.id   AF-A0A367M6W5-F1
#
_cell.length_a   1.000
_cell.length_b   1.000
_cell.length_c   1.000
_cell.angle_alpha   90.00
_cell.angle_beta   90.00
_cell.angle_gamma   90.00
#
_symmetry.space_group_name_H-M   'P 1'
#
loop_
_entity.id
_entity.type
_entity.pdbx_description
1 polymer ?
#
loop_
_entity_poly.entity_id
_entity_poly.type
_entity_poly.pdbx_seq_one_letter_code
_entity_poly.pdbx_strand_id
1 'polypeptide(L)'
;MPVRYNTMNPVEPNGSSDFRDAHDNTGNLDLAMNGAALAWTDRLGRSKKSWAGIEDQVNAWLDSQGFEPGFLVYVDGSPLTVDRPTQLIQRGDNIYSVKRPASFPV
;
A
#
# COMPACT_ATOMS: atom_id res chain seq x y z
N MET A 1 11.46 -5.94 -19.90
CA MET A 1 11.38 -6.70 -21.15
C MET A 1 11.59 -5.74 -22.32
N PRO A 2 12.42 -6.04 -23.31
CA PRO A 2 12.37 -5.30 -24.56
C PRO A 2 10.99 -5.56 -25.18
N VAL A 3 10.21 -4.50 -25.42
CA VAL A 3 8.97 -4.57 -26.20
C VAL A 3 9.31 -5.18 -27.56
N ARG A 4 8.59 -6.25 -27.96
CA ARG A 4 8.91 -7.01 -29.18
C ARG A 4 8.72 -6.15 -30.43
N TYR A 5 7.88 -5.12 -30.35
CA TYR A 5 7.62 -4.17 -31.41
C TYR A 5 7.60 -2.75 -30.82
N ASN A 6 8.76 -2.07 -30.84
CA ASN A 6 8.90 -0.71 -30.33
C ASN A 6 8.30 0.35 -31.29
N THR A 7 6.98 0.31 -31.51
CA THR A 7 6.27 1.24 -32.40
C THR A 7 6.15 2.64 -31.79
N MET A 8 6.20 2.76 -30.46
CA MET A 8 6.09 4.02 -29.70
C MET A 8 4.87 4.88 -30.10
N ASN A 9 3.81 4.26 -30.63
CA ASN A 9 2.64 5.02 -31.05
C ASN A 9 1.97 5.63 -29.81
N PRO A 10 1.53 6.91 -29.92
CA PRO A 10 0.89 7.61 -28.83
C PRO A 10 -0.38 6.89 -28.36
N VAL A 11 -0.67 6.99 -27.06
CA VAL A 11 -1.91 6.46 -26.46
C VAL A 11 -3.08 7.40 -26.75
N GLU A 12 -2.86 8.69 -26.97
CA GLU A 12 -3.93 9.68 -26.87
C GLU A 12 -4.46 10.17 -28.22
N PRO A 13 -5.77 10.50 -28.30
CA PRO A 13 -6.79 10.33 -27.26
C PRO A 13 -7.49 8.96 -27.24
N ASN A 14 -7.23 8.11 -28.24
CA ASN A 14 -8.09 6.95 -28.56
C ASN A 14 -7.40 5.58 -28.41
N GLY A 15 -6.24 5.51 -27.75
CA GLY A 15 -5.34 4.36 -27.82
C GLY A 15 -4.54 4.31 -29.12
N SER A 16 -3.56 3.40 -29.16
CA SER A 16 -2.91 3.02 -30.43
C SER A 16 -3.82 2.05 -31.19
N SER A 17 -4.05 2.31 -32.47
CA SER A 17 -4.76 1.39 -33.39
C SER A 17 -3.83 0.36 -34.03
N ASP A 18 -2.53 0.38 -33.71
CA ASP A 18 -1.56 -0.56 -34.26
C ASP A 18 -1.67 -1.92 -33.55
N PHE A 19 -1.86 -2.99 -34.33
CA PHE A 19 -1.98 -4.34 -33.81
C PHE A 19 -0.73 -4.81 -33.03
N ARG A 20 0.44 -4.25 -33.34
CA ARG A 20 1.70 -4.55 -32.63
C ARG A 20 1.70 -3.98 -31.21
N ASP A 21 1.12 -2.79 -31.03
CA ASP A 21 0.92 -2.22 -29.71
C ASP A 21 -0.06 -3.05 -28.89
N ALA A 22 -1.09 -3.62 -29.52
CA ALA A 22 -2.02 -4.51 -28.82
C ALA A 22 -1.28 -5.75 -28.27
N HIS A 23 -0.46 -6.40 -29.09
CA HIS A 23 0.36 -7.54 -28.67
C HIS A 23 1.29 -7.15 -27.51
N ASP A 24 2.06 -6.07 -27.65
CA ASP A 24 3.01 -5.66 -26.61
C ASP A 24 2.30 -5.21 -25.32
N ASN A 25 1.12 -4.61 -25.43
CA ASN A 25 0.30 -4.25 -24.28
C ASN A 25 -0.19 -5.50 -23.53
N THR A 26 -0.54 -6.60 -24.20
CA THR A 26 -0.96 -7.84 -23.51
C THR A 26 0.17 -8.44 -22.68
N GLY A 27 1.39 -8.53 -23.24
CA GLY A 27 2.55 -9.01 -22.50
C GLY A 27 2.96 -8.05 -21.37
N ASN A 28 2.83 -6.74 -21.59
CA ASN A 28 3.11 -5.75 -20.56
C ASN A 28 2.11 -5.83 -19.40
N LEU A 29 0.82 -6.02 -19.69
CA LEU A 29 -0.23 -6.15 -18.69
C LEU A 29 -0.09 -7.45 -17.89
N ASP A 30 0.27 -8.56 -18.54
CA ASP A 30 0.52 -9.83 -17.84
C ASP A 30 1.63 -9.69 -16.80
N LEU A 31 2.73 -9.00 -17.14
CA LEU A 31 3.79 -8.70 -16.19
C LEU A 31 3.35 -7.75 -15.06
N ALA A 32 2.53 -6.76 -15.38
CA ALA A 32 2.02 -5.79 -14.40
C ALA A 32 1.10 -6.45 -13.37
N MET A 33 0.27 -7.41 -13.81
CA MET A 33 -0.76 -8.04 -12.99
C MET A 33 -0.28 -9.31 -12.29
N ASN A 34 0.52 -10.14 -12.97
CA ASN A 34 0.88 -11.48 -12.49
C ASN A 34 2.36 -11.62 -12.11
N GLY A 35 3.18 -10.59 -12.37
CA GLY A 35 4.60 -10.60 -12.01
C GLY A 35 4.83 -10.38 -10.51
N ALA A 36 5.87 -11.03 -9.97
CA ALA A 36 6.25 -10.91 -8.55
C ALA A 36 7.01 -9.61 -8.20
N ALA A 37 7.51 -8.88 -9.19
CA ALA A 37 8.25 -7.64 -8.95
C ALA A 37 7.29 -6.53 -8.48
N LEU A 38 7.67 -5.74 -7.47
CA LEU A 38 6.83 -4.65 -6.93
C LEU A 38 6.64 -3.46 -7.89
N ALA A 39 7.48 -3.37 -8.91
CA ALA A 39 7.39 -2.37 -9.95
C ALA A 39 7.55 -3.02 -11.33
N TRP A 40 6.89 -2.45 -12.33
CA TRP A 40 7.05 -2.81 -13.73
C TRP A 40 7.32 -1.57 -14.58
N THR A 41 7.90 -1.79 -15.76
CA THR A 41 8.07 -0.75 -16.78
C THR A 41 6.96 -0.89 -17.81
N ASP A 42 6.15 0.14 -18.00
CA ASP A 42 5.07 0.15 -18.99
C ASP A 42 5.61 0.14 -20.43
N ARG A 43 4.73 -0.06 -21.42
CA ARG A 43 5.11 -0.08 -22.84
C ARG A 43 5.77 1.23 -23.34
N LEU A 44 5.63 2.33 -22.60
CA LEU A 44 6.21 3.64 -22.90
C LEU A 44 7.53 3.87 -22.14
N GLY A 45 8.04 2.87 -21.43
CA GLY A 45 9.28 2.99 -20.66
C GLY A 45 9.12 3.63 -19.27
N ARG A 46 7.89 3.84 -18.79
CA ARG A 46 7.64 4.48 -17.49
C ARG A 46 7.58 3.45 -16.38
N SER A 47 8.26 3.70 -15.27
CA SER A 47 8.16 2.85 -14.08
C SER A 47 6.84 3.09 -13.34
N LYS A 48 6.15 2.00 -12.98
CA LYS A 48 4.87 1.98 -12.23
C LYS A 48 4.89 0.86 -11.19
N LYS A 49 4.06 0.95 -10.15
CA LYS A 49 3.87 -0.12 -9.15
C LYS A 49 3.00 -1.23 -9.74
N SER A 50 3.47 -2.48 -9.71
CA SER A 50 2.72 -3.68 -10.10
C SER A 50 1.53 -3.95 -9.21
N TRP A 51 0.70 -4.91 -9.61
CA TRP A 51 -0.35 -5.40 -8.72
C TRP A 51 0.22 -5.89 -7.39
N ALA A 52 1.28 -6.70 -7.42
CA ALA A 52 2.01 -7.11 -6.21
C ALA A 52 2.54 -5.90 -5.39
N GLY A 53 3.04 -4.86 -6.05
CA GLY A 53 3.50 -3.63 -5.38
C GLY A 53 2.37 -2.78 -4.81
N ILE A 54 1.18 -2.83 -5.40
CA ILE A 54 -0.02 -2.19 -4.86
C ILE A 54 -0.53 -2.98 -3.66
N GLU A 55 -0.61 -4.31 -3.75
CA GLU A 55 -0.98 -5.18 -2.62
C GLU A 55 -0.04 -5.00 -1.43
N ASP A 56 1.27 -5.00 -1.66
CA ASP A 56 2.28 -4.72 -0.63
C ASP A 56 2.07 -3.36 0.03
N GLN A 57 1.87 -2.30 -0.79
CA GLN A 57 1.61 -0.97 -0.26
C GLN A 57 0.30 -0.93 0.55
N VAL A 58 -0.77 -1.57 0.08
CA VAL A 58 -2.07 -1.59 0.77
C VAL A 58 -1.95 -2.37 2.07
N ASN A 59 -1.27 -3.52 2.08
CA ASN A 59 -1.04 -4.31 3.29
C ASN A 59 -0.21 -3.51 4.31
N ALA A 60 0.89 -2.89 3.88
CA ALA A 60 1.69 -2.03 4.74
C ALA A 60 0.88 -0.83 5.26
N TRP A 61 0.01 -0.26 4.42
CA TRP A 61 -0.90 0.80 4.84
C TRP A 61 -1.88 0.30 5.90
N LEU A 62 -2.55 -0.85 5.70
CA LEU A 62 -3.46 -1.47 6.66
C LEU A 62 -2.77 -1.77 7.99
N ASP A 63 -1.57 -2.34 7.96
CA ASP A 63 -0.76 -2.59 9.16
C ASP A 63 -0.41 -1.29 9.88
N SER A 64 -0.12 -0.22 9.13
CA SER A 64 0.20 1.10 9.68
C SER A 64 -1.01 1.90 10.16
N GLN A 65 -2.22 1.56 9.69
CA GLN A 65 -3.46 2.22 10.10
C GLN A 65 -3.83 1.90 11.56
N GLY A 66 -3.15 0.92 12.17
CA GLY A 66 -3.32 0.60 13.58
C GLY A 66 -4.68 -0.03 13.88
N PHE A 67 -5.12 -0.94 13.01
CA PHE A 67 -6.26 -1.81 13.30
C PHE A 67 -5.87 -2.74 14.45
N GLU A 68 -6.09 -2.29 15.68
CA GLU A 68 -5.79 -3.06 16.88
C GLU A 68 -7.03 -3.90 17.27
N PRO A 69 -7.00 -5.24 17.14
CA PRO A 69 -8.13 -6.08 17.52
C PRO A 69 -8.33 -6.17 19.04
N GLY A 70 -7.41 -5.62 19.84
CA GLY A 70 -7.45 -5.65 21.30
C GLY A 70 -6.98 -4.36 21.95
N PHE A 71 -7.48 -4.10 23.16
CA PHE A 71 -7.06 -2.98 24.00
C PHE A 71 -5.88 -3.39 24.91
N LEU A 72 -5.03 -2.43 25.24
CA LEU A 72 -4.07 -2.56 26.34
C LEU A 72 -4.81 -2.36 27.66
N VAL A 73 -4.63 -3.27 28.62
CA VAL A 73 -5.24 -3.16 29.95
C VAL A 73 -4.34 -2.35 30.86
N TYR A 74 -4.82 -1.19 31.31
CA TYR A 74 -4.16 -0.40 32.34
C TYR A 74 -4.55 -0.86 33.73
N VAL A 75 -3.56 -1.14 34.57
CA VAL A 75 -3.73 -1.50 35.98
C VAL A 75 -3.16 -0.37 36.83
N ASP A 76 -3.96 0.12 37.79
CA ASP A 76 -3.55 1.22 38.66
C ASP A 76 -2.25 0.89 39.40
N GLY A 77 -1.30 1.82 39.36
CA GLY A 77 0.02 1.67 39.98
C GLY A 77 1.05 0.91 39.12
N SER A 78 0.69 0.47 37.90
CA SER A 78 1.62 -0.17 36.96
C SER A 78 1.86 0.71 35.73
N PRO A 79 3.12 0.91 35.30
CA PRO A 79 3.40 1.66 34.08
C PRO A 79 2.86 0.90 32.86
N LEU A 80 2.25 1.63 31.93
CA LEU A 80 1.79 1.11 30.65
C LEU A 80 2.49 1.86 29.51
N THR A 81 3.16 1.12 28.63
CA THR A 81 3.79 1.67 27.44
C THR A 81 2.82 1.63 26.27
N VAL A 82 2.65 2.77 25.61
CA VAL A 82 1.84 2.91 24.39
C VAL A 82 2.79 3.18 23.23
N ASP A 83 3.08 2.15 22.45
CA ASP A 83 4.03 2.20 21.34
C ASP A 83 3.47 2.99 20.14
N ARG A 84 2.15 3.00 19.96
CA ARG A 84 1.48 3.58 18.79
C ARG A 84 0.29 4.45 19.18
N PRO A 85 0.08 5.60 18.51
CA PRO A 85 -1.05 6.50 18.82
C PRO A 85 -2.43 5.86 18.55
N THR A 86 -2.47 4.78 17.79
CA THR A 86 -3.68 4.03 17.44
C THR A 86 -4.09 2.99 18.49
N GLN A 87 -3.24 2.71 19.49
CA GLN A 87 -3.57 1.75 20.55
C GLN A 87 -4.65 2.31 21.48
N LEU A 88 -5.65 1.48 21.75
CA LEU A 88 -6.69 1.75 22.73
C LEU A 88 -6.25 1.24 24.11
N ILE A 89 -6.59 2.00 25.14
CA ILE A 89 -6.30 1.65 26.54
C ILE A 89 -7.62 1.43 27.27
N GLN A 90 -7.78 0.30 27.94
CA GLN A 90 -8.91 0.06 28.84
C GLN A 90 -8.48 0.26 30.30
N ARG A 91 -9.28 1.02 31.06
CA ARG A 91 -9.17 1.13 32.52
C ARG A 91 -10.57 1.02 33.13
N GLY A 92 -10.84 -0.08 33.81
CA GLY A 92 -12.21 -0.43 34.22
C GLY A 92 -13.12 -0.55 32.99
N ASP A 93 -14.29 0.08 33.03
CA ASP A 93 -15.26 0.08 31.92
C ASP A 93 -15.01 1.17 30.86
N ASN A 94 -13.95 1.98 31.03
CA ASN A 94 -13.65 3.10 30.14
C ASN A 94 -12.57 2.73 29.13
N ILE A 95 -12.76 3.22 27.89
CA ILE A 95 -11.81 3.09 26.78
C ILE A 95 -11.24 4.48 26.46
N TYR A 96 -9.91 4.56 26.35
CA TYR A 96 -9.16 5.78 26.09
C TYR A 96 -8.30 5.64 24.82
N SER A 97 -8.05 6.77 24.15
CA SER A 97 -7.09 6.90 23.05
C SER A 97 -6.10 8.02 23.34
N VAL A 98 -4.85 7.87 22.91
CA VAL A 98 -3.82 8.91 23.13
C VAL A 98 -3.92 10.02 22.10
N LYS A 99 -4.30 11.23 22.52
CA LYS A 99 -4.22 12.42 21.67
C LYS A 99 -2.79 12.96 21.67
N ARG A 100 -2.08 12.88 20.54
CA ARG A 100 -0.72 13.46 20.45
C ARG A 100 -0.76 14.99 20.25
N PRO A 101 0.19 15.73 20.86
CA PRO A 101 1.05 15.33 21.97
C PRO A 101 0.29 15.43 23.32
N ALA A 102 0.41 14.40 24.17
CA ALA A 102 -0.19 14.39 25.51
C ALA A 102 0.89 14.20 26.57
N SER A 103 0.80 14.98 27.64
CA SER A 103 1.59 14.82 28.86
C SER A 103 0.79 13.97 29.84
N PHE A 104 1.30 12.80 30.24
CA PHE A 104 0.68 11.97 31.28
C PHE A 104 1.25 12.36 32.66
N PRO A 105 0.41 12.75 33.64
CA PRO A 105 0.88 12.90 35.01
C PRO A 105 1.13 11.54 35.65
N VAL A 106 2.17 11.46 36.49
CA VAL A 106 2.55 10.32 37.35
C VAL A 106 1.70 10.31 38.61
#